data_AF-A0A962X8G1-F1
#
_entry.id   AF-A0A962X8G1-F1
#
_cell.length_a   1.000
_cell.length_b   1.000
_cell.length_c   1.000
_cell.angle_alpha   90.00
_cell.angle_beta   90.00
_cell.angle_gamma   90.00
#
_symmetry.space_group_name_H-M   'P 1'
#
loop_
_entity.id
_entity.type
_entity.pdbx_description
1 polymer ?
#
loop_
_entity_poly.entity_id
_entity_poly.type
_entity_poly.pdbx_seq_one_letter_code
_entity_poly.pdbx_strand_id
1 'polypeptide(L)'
;MPSLTLKVDVDTLRGTLEGVPRLVELFHRHRIDATFLFSLGPDHTGWAIRRVFRRGFLGKVKRTSVIEHYGWKTLLYGTLLPGPDIGRRAGDVMRRVRDAGFETGIHCWD
;
A
#
# COMPACT_ATOMS: atom_id res chain seq x y z
N MET A 1 3.81 21.92 24.44
CA MET A 1 4.22 21.71 23.03
C MET A 1 3.22 20.77 22.40
N PRO A 2 2.76 21.01 21.15
CA PRO A 2 1.88 20.07 20.47
C PRO A 2 2.63 18.76 20.17
N SER A 3 1.94 17.63 20.30
CA SER A 3 2.45 16.31 19.91
C SER A 3 2.33 16.15 18.39
N LEU A 4 3.39 15.65 17.75
CA LEU A 4 3.41 15.30 16.34
C LEU A 4 3.48 13.79 16.19
N THR A 5 2.70 13.22 15.27
CA THR A 5 2.67 11.78 14.99
C THR A 5 2.86 11.54 13.50
N LEU A 6 3.59 10.48 13.15
CA LEU A 6 3.70 9.99 11.78
C LEU A 6 2.70 8.85 11.55
N LYS A 7 1.76 9.07 10.63
CA LYS A 7 0.77 8.06 10.22
C LYS A 7 1.12 7.53 8.84
N VAL A 8 1.10 6.21 8.67
CA VAL A 8 1.35 5.52 7.39
C VAL A 8 0.11 4.73 7.01
N ASP A 9 -0.64 5.22 6.03
CA ASP A 9 -1.75 4.47 5.42
C ASP A 9 -1.19 3.52 4.35
N VAL A 10 -1.53 2.24 4.44
CA VAL A 10 -1.04 1.17 3.56
C VAL A 10 -2.22 0.56 2.81
N ASP A 11 -2.38 0.97 1.55
CA ASP A 11 -3.62 0.74 0.80
C ASP A 11 -3.60 -0.44 -0.18
N THR A 12 -2.46 -1.12 -0.34
CA THR A 12 -2.31 -2.12 -1.41
C THR A 12 -1.55 -3.35 -0.92
N LEU A 13 -1.79 -4.51 -1.57
CA LEU A 13 -1.03 -5.73 -1.30
C LEU A 13 0.45 -5.50 -1.54
N ARG A 14 0.79 -4.83 -2.65
CA ARG A 14 2.17 -4.52 -3.00
C ARG A 14 2.82 -3.57 -2.00
N GLY A 15 2.12 -2.52 -1.59
CA GLY A 15 2.58 -1.60 -0.55
C GLY A 15 2.87 -2.33 0.76
N THR A 16 2.00 -3.27 1.13
CA THR A 16 2.19 -4.11 2.32
C THR A 16 3.39 -5.06 2.16
N LEU A 17 3.55 -5.75 1.03
CA LEU A 17 4.61 -6.75 0.86
C LEU A 17 6.00 -6.13 0.60
N GLU A 18 6.06 -5.04 -0.14
CA GLU A 18 7.32 -4.46 -0.62
C GLU A 18 7.67 -3.13 0.06
N GLY A 19 6.68 -2.26 0.28
CA GLY A 19 6.91 -0.91 0.81
C GLY A 19 7.15 -0.94 2.32
N VAL A 20 6.26 -1.60 3.05
CA VAL A 20 6.26 -1.61 4.52
C VAL A 20 7.56 -2.17 5.11
N PRO A 21 8.13 -3.31 4.64
CA PRO A 21 9.39 -3.79 5.20
C PRO A 21 10.54 -2.77 5.09
N ARG A 22 10.59 -2.01 3.99
CA ARG A 22 11.61 -0.98 3.76
C ARG A 22 11.38 0.25 4.65
N LEU A 23 10.13 0.63 4.87
CA LEU A 23 9.78 1.72 5.78
C LEU A 23 10.11 1.36 7.23
N VAL A 24 9.80 0.14 7.66
CA VAL A 24 10.17 -0.38 8.99
C VAL A 24 11.69 -0.27 9.20
N GLU A 25 12.49 -0.75 8.25
CA GLU A 25 13.95 -0.64 8.34
C GLU A 25 14.43 0.82 8.40
N LEU A 26 13.87 1.68 7.56
CA LEU A 26 14.20 3.10 7.52
C LEU A 26 13.87 3.81 8.84
N PHE A 27 12.67 3.57 9.37
CA PHE A 27 12.21 4.19 10.61
C PHE A 27 13.03 3.72 11.82
N HIS A 28 13.38 2.43 11.90
CA HIS A 28 14.31 1.95 12.92
C HIS A 28 15.67 2.62 12.82
N ARG A 29 16.23 2.74 11.61
CA ARG A 29 17.53 3.40 11.39
C ARG A 29 17.53 4.85 11.88
N HIS A 30 16.42 5.55 11.69
CA HIS A 30 16.27 6.96 12.07
C HIS A 30 15.61 7.17 13.43
N ARG A 31 15.27 6.10 14.17
CA ARG A 31 14.56 6.13 15.45
C ARG A 31 13.27 6.96 15.37
N ILE A 32 12.49 6.71 14.33
CA ILE A 32 11.20 7.35 14.08
C ILE A 32 10.09 6.39 14.51
N ASP A 33 9.19 6.88 15.37
CA ASP A 33 7.94 6.16 15.67
C ASP A 33 6.87 6.49 14.63
N ALA A 34 6.05 5.50 14.29
CA ALA A 34 4.97 5.63 13.34
C ALA A 34 3.81 4.67 13.65
N THR A 35 2.62 5.06 13.24
CA THR A 35 1.42 4.21 13.27
C THR A 35 1.11 3.72 11.86
N PHE A 36 1.13 2.41 11.64
CA PHE A 36 0.79 1.79 10.36
C PHE A 36 -0.67 1.37 10.34
N LEU A 37 -1.44 1.91 9.40
CA LEU A 37 -2.85 1.59 9.20
C LEU A 37 -3.01 0.79 7.91
N PHE A 38 -3.46 -0.46 8.00
CA PHE A 38 -3.56 -1.37 6.86
C PHE A 38 -4.98 -1.46 6.33
N SER A 39 -5.12 -1.34 5.02
CA SER A 39 -6.35 -1.65 4.30
C SER A 39 -6.45 -3.17 4.11
N LEU A 40 -7.64 -3.72 4.38
CA LEU A 40 -7.94 -5.15 4.30
C LEU A 40 -9.06 -5.42 3.28
N GLY A 41 -9.21 -6.68 2.87
CA GLY A 41 -10.12 -7.08 1.81
C GLY A 41 -9.40 -7.35 0.48
N PRO A 42 -10.15 -7.57 -0.62
CA PRO A 42 -9.58 -7.76 -1.95
C PRO A 42 -8.83 -6.51 -2.42
N ASP A 43 -7.62 -6.70 -2.96
CA ASP A 43 -6.85 -5.59 -3.53
C ASP A 43 -7.48 -5.11 -4.84
N HIS A 44 -8.23 -4.01 -4.76
CA HIS A 44 -8.87 -3.32 -5.89
C HIS A 44 -8.00 -2.20 -6.48
N THR A 45 -6.67 -2.20 -6.30
CA THR A 45 -5.77 -1.19 -6.87
C THR A 45 -6.01 -0.96 -8.37
N GLY A 46 -6.37 -1.99 -9.14
CA GLY A 46 -6.69 -1.82 -10.57
C GLY A 46 -7.96 -1.01 -10.86
N TRP A 47 -8.87 -0.83 -9.90
CA TRP A 47 -9.99 0.12 -10.04
C TRP A 47 -9.49 1.57 -10.10
N ALA A 48 -8.38 1.90 -9.42
CA ALA A 48 -7.76 3.21 -9.55
C ALA A 48 -7.25 3.45 -10.97
N ILE A 49 -6.90 2.41 -11.72
CA ILE A 49 -6.51 2.51 -13.15
C ILE A 49 -7.72 2.76 -14.04
N ARG A 50 -8.95 2.39 -13.65
CA ARG A 50 -10.16 2.84 -14.38
C ARG A 50 -10.24 4.37 -14.43
N ARG A 51 -9.68 5.09 -13.43
CA ARG A 51 -9.54 6.56 -13.47
C ARG A 51 -8.47 7.05 -14.45
N VAL A 52 -7.49 6.21 -14.82
CA VAL A 52 -6.51 6.51 -15.88
C VAL A 52 -7.19 6.66 -17.25
N PHE A 53 -8.31 5.95 -17.47
CA PHE A 53 -9.09 6.03 -18.71
C PHE A 53 -10.08 7.22 -18.76
N ARG A 54 -10.22 8.03 -17.69
CA ARG A 54 -10.94 9.32 -17.79
C ARG A 54 -10.07 10.33 -18.55
N ARG A 55 -10.65 10.99 -19.57
CA ARG A 55 -10.02 12.07 -20.35
C ARG A 55 -9.41 13.12 -19.39
N GLY A 56 -8.08 13.16 -19.34
CA GLY A 56 -7.29 14.06 -18.46
C GLY A 56 -6.13 13.38 -17.72
N PHE A 57 -6.21 12.06 -17.46
CA PHE A 57 -5.19 11.35 -16.67
C PHE A 57 -4.08 10.68 -17.52
N LEU A 58 -4.34 10.46 -18.82
CA LEU A 58 -3.37 9.94 -19.80
C LEU A 58 -2.11 10.82 -19.92
N GLY A 59 -2.25 12.14 -19.77
CA GLY A 59 -1.11 13.07 -19.78
C GLY A 59 -0.18 12.91 -18.55
N LYS A 60 -0.71 12.40 -17.44
CA LYS A 60 0.05 12.13 -16.21
C LYS A 60 0.80 10.79 -16.32
N VAL A 61 0.17 9.78 -16.92
CA VAL A 61 0.76 8.46 -17.13
C VAL A 61 1.89 8.45 -18.16
N LYS A 62 1.91 9.38 -19.12
CA LYS A 62 3.06 9.52 -20.04
C LYS A 62 4.34 10.04 -19.37
N ARG A 63 4.23 10.72 -18.21
CA ARG A 63 5.36 11.33 -17.49
C ARG A 63 5.95 10.45 -16.39
N THR A 64 5.25 9.38 -16.02
CA THR A 64 5.68 8.45 -14.98
C THR A 64 5.72 7.09 -15.65
N SER A 65 6.85 6.37 -15.62
CA SER A 65 6.95 5.01 -16.15
C SER A 65 6.12 4.03 -15.29
N VAL A 66 4.79 4.17 -15.33
CA VAL A 66 3.83 3.43 -14.49
C VAL A 66 3.84 1.95 -14.83
N ILE A 67 4.08 1.61 -16.09
CA ILE A 67 4.15 0.22 -16.55
C ILE A 67 5.37 -0.50 -15.94
N GLU A 68 6.51 0.17 -15.88
CA GLU A 68 7.77 -0.38 -15.38
C GLU A 68 7.78 -0.51 -13.85
N HIS A 69 7.08 0.38 -13.13
CA HIS A 69 7.05 0.39 -11.67
C HIS A 69 5.99 -0.51 -11.02
N TYR A 70 4.92 -0.88 -11.72
CA TYR A 70 3.79 -1.62 -11.12
C TYR A 70 3.66 -3.07 -11.62
N GLY A 71 4.16 -3.36 -12.84
CA GLY A 71 3.96 -4.66 -13.49
C GLY A 71 2.52 -4.88 -13.97
N TRP A 72 2.36 -5.43 -15.17
CA TRP A 72 1.05 -5.62 -15.82
C TRP A 72 0.04 -6.41 -14.97
N LYS A 73 0.48 -7.39 -14.17
CA LYS A 73 -0.40 -8.17 -13.28
C LYS A 73 -1.10 -7.32 -12.22
N THR A 74 -0.38 -6.42 -11.57
CA THR A 74 -0.92 -5.54 -10.52
C THR A 74 -1.96 -4.59 -11.11
N LEU A 75 -1.77 -4.16 -12.37
CA LEU A 75 -2.71 -3.29 -13.07
C LEU A 75 -4.05 -3.99 -13.41
N LEU A 76 -4.07 -5.33 -13.47
CA LEU A 76 -5.25 -6.12 -13.83
C LEU A 76 -6.07 -6.59 -12.61
N TYR A 77 -5.54 -6.47 -11.39
CA TYR A 77 -6.26 -6.84 -10.16
C TYR A 77 -7.48 -5.94 -9.93
N GLY A 78 -8.65 -6.55 -9.76
CA GLY A 78 -9.95 -5.87 -9.64
C GLY A 78 -10.61 -5.52 -10.96
N THR A 79 -9.90 -5.48 -12.11
CA THR A 79 -10.51 -5.15 -13.42
C THR A 79 -10.72 -6.39 -14.29
N LEU A 80 -9.69 -7.22 -14.47
CA LEU A 80 -9.73 -8.46 -15.28
C LEU A 80 -9.33 -9.71 -14.48
N LEU A 81 -8.79 -9.56 -13.27
CA LEU A 81 -8.46 -10.64 -12.34
C LEU A 81 -9.08 -10.35 -10.97
N PRO A 82 -9.50 -11.37 -10.19
CA PRO A 82 -9.95 -11.14 -8.82
C PRO A 82 -8.84 -10.47 -8.01
N GLY A 83 -9.20 -9.42 -7.27
CA GLY A 83 -8.28 -8.75 -6.36
C GLY A 83 -7.79 -9.73 -5.29
N PRO A 84 -6.48 -9.94 -5.12
CA PRO A 84 -5.98 -10.82 -4.07
C PRO A 84 -6.32 -10.24 -2.69
N ASP A 85 -6.79 -11.07 -1.77
CA ASP A 85 -7.05 -10.66 -0.39
C ASP A 85 -5.74 -10.24 0.31
N ILE A 86 -5.68 -8.97 0.72
CA ILE A 86 -4.49 -8.35 1.31
C ILE A 86 -4.17 -9.01 2.65
N GLY A 87 -5.17 -9.17 3.52
CA GLY A 87 -4.99 -9.74 4.85
C GLY A 87 -4.49 -11.18 4.81
N ARG A 88 -5.06 -12.00 3.93
CA ARG A 88 -4.64 -13.40 3.74
C ARG A 88 -3.22 -13.53 3.20
N ARG A 89 -2.79 -12.64 2.30
CA ARG A 89 -1.48 -12.75 1.64
C ARG A 89 -0.36 -12.02 2.37
N ALA A 90 -0.67 -10.96 3.12
CA ALA A 90 0.34 -10.10 3.74
C ALA A 90 0.21 -9.99 5.26
N GLY A 91 -0.66 -10.78 5.90
CA GLY A 91 -0.82 -10.79 7.36
C GLY A 91 0.47 -11.06 8.13
N ASP A 92 1.41 -11.83 7.57
CA ASP A 92 2.73 -12.03 8.18
C ASP A 92 3.54 -10.73 8.26
N VAL A 93 3.46 -9.88 7.23
CA VAL A 93 4.16 -8.58 7.24
C VAL A 93 3.52 -7.66 8.28
N MET A 94 2.19 -7.64 8.38
CA MET A 94 1.48 -6.85 9.40
C MET A 94 1.89 -7.26 10.82
N ARG A 95 1.97 -8.56 11.10
CA ARG A 95 2.46 -9.09 12.37
C ARG A 95 3.91 -8.67 12.65
N ARG A 96 4.78 -8.74 11.63
CA ARG A 96 6.17 -8.31 11.75
C ARG A 96 6.31 -6.81 12.07
N VAL A 97 5.42 -5.95 11.57
CA VAL A 97 5.43 -4.52 11.88
C VAL A 97 5.11 -4.28 13.36
N ARG A 98 4.09 -4.96 13.88
CA ARG A 98 3.78 -4.97 15.32
C ARG A 98 4.97 -5.50 16.14
N ASP A 99 5.54 -6.63 15.73
CA ASP A 99 6.66 -7.26 16.44
C ASP A 99 7.93 -6.41 16.39
N ALA A 100 8.05 -5.52 15.39
CA ALA A 100 9.09 -4.50 15.27
C ALA A 100 8.84 -3.27 16.18
N GLY A 101 7.76 -3.26 16.98
CA GLY A 101 7.46 -2.23 17.97
C GLY A 101 6.62 -1.07 17.47
N PHE A 102 6.12 -1.11 16.22
CA PHE A 102 5.25 -0.06 15.68
C PHE A 102 3.79 -0.26 16.10
N GLU A 103 3.07 0.83 16.26
CA GLU A 103 1.61 0.79 16.41
C GLU A 103 0.98 0.36 15.08
N THR A 104 -0.02 -0.52 15.15
CA THR A 104 -0.72 -1.02 13.97
C THR A 104 -2.22 -0.94 14.15
N GLY A 105 -2.94 -0.65 13.06
CA GLY A 105 -4.39 -0.58 13.04
C GLY A 105 -4.98 -0.90 11.67
N ILE A 106 -6.30 -0.93 11.61
CA ILE A 106 -7.05 -1.10 10.36
C ILE A 106 -7.36 0.29 9.80
N HIS A 107 -6.96 0.55 8.56
CA HIS A 107 -7.32 1.77 7.83
C HIS A 107 -8.76 1.67 7.30
N CYS A 108 -9.06 0.58 6.58
CA CYS A 108 -10.38 0.28 6.05
C CYS A 108 -10.53 -1.21 5.74
N TRP A 109 -11.75 -1.58 5.37
CA TRP A 109 -12.11 -2.87 4.79
C TRP A 109 -12.90 -2.61 3.51
N ASP A 110 -12.54 -3.25 2.41
CA ASP A 110 -13.28 -3.27 1.14
C ASP A 110 -14.12 -4.56 1.02
#